data_AF-A0A2J8Q4G9-F1
#
_entry.id   AF-A0A2J8Q4G9-F1
#
_cell.length_a   1.000
_cell.length_b   1.000
_cell.length_c   1.000
_cell.angle_alpha   90.00
_cell.angle_beta   90.00
_cell.angle_gamma   90.00
#
_symmetry.space_group_name_H-M   'P 1'
#
loop_
_entity.id
_entity.type
_entity.pdbx_description
1 polymer ?
#
loop_
_entity_poly.entity_id
_entity_poly.type
_entity_poly.pdbx_seq_one_letter_code
_entity_poly.pdbx_strand_id
1 'polypeptide(L)'
;MAAATADPGAGNPQPGDSSGGGAGGGLPSPGEQELSRRLQRLYPAVNQQETPLPRSWSPKDKYNYIGLSQGNLRVHYKVTWE
;
A
#
# COMPACT_ATOMS: atom_id res chain seq x y z
N MET A 1 -10.05 -45.40 -50.51
CA MET A 1 -9.36 -44.92 -49.30
C MET A 1 -9.89 -43.53 -48.99
N ALA A 2 -10.33 -43.35 -47.74
CA ALA A 2 -11.02 -42.17 -47.23
C ALA A 2 -10.05 -41.02 -46.88
N ALA A 3 -10.54 -39.78 -46.89
CA ALA A 3 -10.45 -38.86 -45.75
C ALA A 3 -11.14 -37.52 -46.11
N ALA A 4 -12.25 -37.24 -45.44
CA ALA A 4 -12.87 -35.93 -45.37
C ALA A 4 -11.99 -35.00 -44.52
N THR A 5 -11.71 -33.79 -45.01
CA THR A 5 -11.10 -32.72 -44.20
C THR A 5 -12.24 -31.93 -43.55
N ALA A 6 -12.37 -32.07 -42.23
CA ALA A 6 -13.30 -31.33 -41.41
C ALA A 6 -12.67 -30.02 -40.94
N ASP A 7 -13.46 -28.95 -41.06
CA ASP A 7 -13.26 -27.60 -40.50
C ASP A 7 -13.33 -27.63 -38.96
N PRO A 8 -12.45 -26.88 -38.26
CA PRO A 8 -12.73 -26.48 -36.90
C PRO A 8 -12.75 -24.95 -36.76
N GLY A 9 -13.96 -24.40 -36.79
CA GLY A 9 -14.29 -23.08 -36.27
C GLY A 9 -13.85 -22.93 -34.80
N ALA A 10 -12.86 -22.06 -34.57
CA ALA A 10 -12.40 -21.69 -33.24
C ALA A 10 -13.36 -20.66 -32.62
N GLY A 11 -14.35 -21.16 -31.88
CA GLY A 11 -15.15 -20.36 -30.95
C GLY A 11 -14.34 -19.99 -29.70
N ASN A 12 -14.30 -18.70 -29.41
CA ASN A 12 -13.70 -18.09 -28.22
C ASN A 12 -14.54 -18.38 -26.95
N PRO A 13 -13.92 -18.60 -25.78
CA PRO A 13 -14.53 -18.21 -24.52
C PRO A 13 -13.67 -17.17 -23.80
N GLN A 14 -14.26 -15.98 -23.67
CA GLN A 14 -13.81 -14.85 -22.86
C GLN A 14 -13.91 -15.23 -21.36
N PRO A 15 -12.85 -15.12 -20.55
CA PRO A 15 -13.01 -15.07 -19.11
C PRO A 15 -13.49 -13.66 -18.73
N GLY A 16 -14.79 -13.54 -18.45
CA GLY A 16 -15.29 -12.49 -17.61
C GLY A 16 -15.23 -12.96 -16.15
N ASP A 17 -14.27 -12.47 -15.38
CA ASP A 17 -14.41 -12.44 -13.93
C ASP A 17 -15.07 -11.11 -13.53
N SER A 18 -16.37 -11.22 -13.39
CA SER A 18 -17.11 -10.38 -12.46
C SER A 18 -16.49 -10.51 -11.08
N SER A 19 -16.28 -9.38 -10.41
CA SER A 19 -16.82 -9.06 -9.08
C SER A 19 -15.79 -8.44 -8.14
N GLY A 20 -16.27 -7.42 -7.42
CA GLY A 20 -15.64 -6.98 -6.19
C GLY A 20 -15.34 -5.48 -6.17
N GLY A 21 -16.39 -4.67 -6.00
CA GLY A 21 -16.22 -3.33 -5.47
C GLY A 21 -15.48 -3.38 -4.14
N GLY A 22 -14.25 -2.86 -4.13
CA GLY A 22 -13.47 -2.67 -2.91
C GLY A 22 -13.54 -1.21 -2.49
N ALA A 23 -14.65 -0.80 -1.87
CA ALA A 23 -14.62 0.33 -0.95
C ALA A 23 -13.77 -0.09 0.26
N GLY A 24 -12.45 -0.11 0.08
CA GLY A 24 -11.48 -0.56 1.06
C GLY A 24 -11.27 0.49 2.14
N GLY A 25 -12.27 0.67 3.00
CA GLY A 25 -12.05 1.20 4.35
C GLY A 25 -11.33 0.14 5.17
N GLY A 26 -10.07 -0.13 4.83
CA GLY A 26 -9.23 -1.10 5.51
C GLY A 26 -9.07 -0.68 6.98
N LEU A 27 -9.50 -1.55 7.89
CA LEU A 27 -9.29 -1.35 9.32
C LEU A 27 -7.79 -1.10 9.58
N PRO A 28 -7.43 -0.16 10.47
CA PRO A 28 -6.04 0.09 10.81
C PRO A 28 -5.38 -1.19 11.30
N SER A 29 -4.13 -1.40 10.92
CA SER A 29 -3.38 -2.58 11.38
C SER A 29 -3.27 -2.59 12.92
N PRO A 30 -3.14 -3.76 13.57
CA PRO A 30 -3.01 -3.83 15.03
C PRO A 30 -1.90 -2.93 15.59
N GLY A 31 -0.79 -2.77 14.87
CA GLY A 31 0.30 -1.88 15.25
C GLY A 31 -0.09 -0.39 15.22
N GLU A 32 -0.87 0.04 14.23
CA GLU A 32 -1.36 1.42 14.13
C GLU A 32 -2.38 1.74 15.21
N GLN A 33 -3.21 0.77 15.59
CA GLN A 33 -4.18 0.92 16.69
C GLN A 33 -3.47 1.12 18.03
N GLU A 34 -2.48 0.29 18.35
CA GLU A 34 -1.72 0.44 19.60
C GLU A 34 -0.91 1.74 19.63
N LEU A 35 -0.30 2.13 18.51
CA LEU A 35 0.37 3.43 18.41
C LEU A 35 -0.61 4.59 18.67
N SER A 36 -1.81 4.54 18.08
CA SER A 36 -2.84 5.56 18.26
C SER A 36 -3.28 5.67 19.73
N ARG A 37 -3.46 4.52 20.40
CA ARG A 37 -3.76 4.47 21.84
C ARG A 37 -2.64 5.06 22.70
N ARG A 38 -1.38 4.73 22.39
CA ARG A 38 -0.21 5.32 23.09
C ARG A 38 -0.15 6.83 22.91
N LEU A 39 -0.33 7.32 21.70
CA LEU A 39 -0.29 8.76 21.41
C LEU A 39 -1.41 9.50 22.13
N GLN A 40 -2.63 8.95 22.16
CA GLN A 40 -3.74 9.56 22.90
C GLN A 40 -3.47 9.62 24.42
N ARG A 41 -2.83 8.59 24.99
CA ARG A 41 -2.45 8.60 26.40
C ARG A 41 -1.36 9.62 26.73
N LEU A 42 -0.40 9.81 25.84
CA LEU A 42 0.73 10.75 26.03
C LEU A 42 0.33 12.20 25.74
N TYR A 43 -0.55 12.40 24.77
CA TYR A 43 -0.96 13.72 24.28
C TYR A 43 -2.49 13.84 24.27
N PRO A 44 -3.15 13.77 25.43
CA PRO A 44 -4.62 13.72 25.51
C PRO A 44 -5.31 15.01 25.01
N ALA A 45 -4.62 16.14 25.07
CA ALA A 45 -5.14 17.43 24.61
C ALA A 45 -4.96 17.68 23.10
N VAL A 46 -4.27 16.79 22.38
CA VAL A 46 -4.00 16.97 20.95
C VAL A 46 -5.12 16.36 20.12
N ASN A 47 -5.82 17.21 19.36
CA ASN A 47 -6.76 16.76 18.34
C ASN A 47 -6.00 16.34 17.07
N GLN A 48 -5.86 15.03 16.86
CA GLN A 48 -5.11 14.48 15.73
C GLN A 48 -5.77 14.68 14.36
N GLN A 49 -7.04 15.09 14.29
CA GLN A 49 -7.70 15.42 13.03
C GLN A 49 -7.28 16.80 12.51
N GLU A 50 -7.01 17.74 13.43
CA GLU A 50 -6.58 19.10 13.09
C GLU A 50 -5.05 19.19 13.05
N THR A 51 -4.39 18.58 14.05
CA THR A 51 -2.94 18.64 14.24
C THR A 51 -2.39 17.23 14.43
N PRO A 52 -2.20 16.46 13.32
CA PRO A 52 -1.71 15.10 13.42
C PRO A 52 -0.28 15.08 13.96
N LEU A 53 -0.06 14.21 14.96
CA LEU A 53 1.28 14.00 15.52
C LEU A 53 2.18 13.27 14.49
N PRO A 54 3.47 13.63 14.41
CA PRO A 54 4.40 12.96 13.51
C PRO A 54 4.58 11.49 13.91
N ARG A 55 4.28 10.57 12.98
CA ARG A 55 4.38 9.12 13.20
C ARG A 55 5.58 8.47 12.54
N SER A 56 6.10 9.06 11.46
CA SER A 56 7.22 8.54 10.68
C SER A 56 7.90 9.64 9.88
N TRP A 57 9.06 9.34 9.29
CA TRP A 57 9.78 10.26 8.42
C TRP A 57 9.02 10.48 7.12
N SER A 58 9.04 11.72 6.61
CA SER A 58 8.48 12.03 5.31
C SER A 58 9.35 11.44 4.19
N PRO A 59 8.77 10.66 3.25
CA PRO A 59 9.52 10.19 2.09
C PRO A 59 9.77 11.29 1.06
N LYS A 60 8.99 12.37 1.11
CA LYS A 60 9.08 13.52 0.19
C LYS A 60 9.96 14.63 0.75
N ASP A 61 9.83 14.90 2.04
CA ASP A 61 10.56 15.95 2.74
C ASP A 61 11.81 15.36 3.42
N LYS A 62 12.80 15.04 2.59
CA LYS A 62 14.11 14.54 3.01
C LYS A 62 15.15 14.83 1.93
N TYR A 63 16.40 14.97 2.34
CA TYR A 63 17.50 15.11 1.39
C TYR A 63 17.75 13.82 0.59
N ASN A 64 18.33 13.94 -0.60
CA ASN A 64 18.50 12.80 -1.52
C ASN A 64 19.40 11.69 -0.96
N TYR A 65 20.36 12.06 -0.10
CA TYR A 65 21.22 11.07 0.58
C TYR A 65 20.54 10.34 1.74
N ILE A 66 19.29 10.68 2.06
CA ILE A 66 18.53 10.01 3.10
C ILE A 66 17.68 8.90 2.47
N GLY A 67 17.98 7.65 2.81
CA GLY A 67 17.14 6.50 2.54
C GLY A 67 16.24 6.18 3.73
N LEU A 68 14.99 5.78 3.46
CA LEU A 68 14.02 5.38 4.48
C LEU A 68 13.61 3.92 4.27
N SER A 69 13.43 3.19 5.37
CA SER A 69 13.01 1.77 5.38
C SER A 69 12.17 1.48 6.63
N GLN A 70 11.60 0.27 6.72
CA GLN A 70 10.77 -0.17 7.85
C GLN A 70 9.60 0.78 8.15
N GLY A 71 8.73 1.02 7.15
CA GLY A 71 7.60 1.93 7.32
C GLY A 71 8.01 3.39 7.55
N ASN A 72 9.13 3.81 6.94
CA ASN A 72 9.71 5.14 7.09
C ASN A 72 10.14 5.49 8.52
N LEU A 73 10.55 4.50 9.32
CA LEU A 73 11.05 4.73 10.68
C LEU A 73 12.57 4.57 10.77
N ARG A 74 13.17 3.81 9.85
CA ARG A 74 14.61 3.59 9.82
C ARG A 74 15.26 4.43 8.74
N VAL A 75 16.12 5.33 9.19
CA VAL A 75 16.99 6.17 8.34
C VAL A 75 18.29 5.45 8.07
N HIS A 76 18.73 5.45 6.81
CA HIS A 76 20.08 5.07 6.42
C HIS A 76 20.63 6.11 5.46
N TYR A 77 21.94 6.35 5.55
CA TYR A 77 22.63 7.15 4.55
C TYR A 77 22.75 6.33 3.27
N LYS A 78 22.17 6.82 2.18
CA LYS A 78 22.37 6.26 0.84
C LYS A 78 23.21 7.23 0.03
N VAL A 79 24.31 6.71 -0.50
CA VAL A 79 25.04 7.40 -1.54
C VAL A 79 24.39 6.98 -2.85
N THR A 80 23.71 7.93 -3.46
CA THR A 80 23.34 7.82 -4.87
C THR A 80 24.40 8.63 -5.59
N TRP A 81 25.37 7.96 -6.20
CA TRP A 81 26.22 8.60 -7.20
C TRP A 81 25.33 8.81 -8.43
N GLU A 82 25.09 10.07 -8.80
CA GLU A 82 24.59 10.40 -10.15
C GLU A 82 25.77 10.45 -11.12
#